data_AF-A0A818KXD6-F1
#
_entry.id   AF-A0A818KXD6-F1
#
_cell.length_a   1.000
_cell.length_b   1.000
_cell.length_c   1.000
_cell.angle_alpha   90.00
_cell.angle_beta   90.00
_cell.angle_gamma   90.00
#
_symmetry.space_group_name_H-M   'P 1'
#
loop_
_entity.id
_entity.type
_entity.pdbx_description
1 polymer ?
#
loop_
_entity_poly.entity_id
_entity_poly.type
_entity_poly.pdbx_seq_one_letter_code
_entity_poly.pdbx_strand_id
1 'polypeptide(L)'
;YVNNIFFTSNDSLESIGQMLDGANNFHPNIKLVRQIGRSVPFLDVFIQNSNGALITSVYHKAAAESYVVQFGPDHPGHIFGNTVDTAIMIAVRYSTTLSQFEEVRKMKLMFLYNGYQPRHIDWRLSTLFSKYLSKHFILPLLNNSDDFSYLLHQLLTTSTDTTYDTTTKRSTTYQTHDKNMQNQLPQPTENNEFTARKRLIIHGRHEKRLSNYQRYIHELWSRTFDGTEIINTSLNVGTYLNPNLKQQLLTSMIKHIPHGRSNPGSKMQHETDKQTQNFQANLTWQ
;
A
#
# COMPACT_ATOMS: atom_id res chain seq x y z
N TYR A 1 -16.82 15.20 11.49
CA TYR A 1 -16.16 14.13 12.27
C TYR A 1 -16.20 14.53 13.74
N VAL A 2 -16.46 13.61 14.66
CA VAL A 2 -16.85 13.95 16.06
C VAL A 2 -15.90 14.93 16.74
N ASN A 3 -14.59 14.81 16.51
CA ASN A 3 -13.56 15.65 17.17
C ASN A 3 -12.72 16.51 16.21
N ASN A 4 -12.95 16.42 14.90
CA ASN A 4 -12.14 17.11 13.89
C ASN A 4 -13.02 18.04 13.07
N ILE A 5 -12.65 19.32 13.03
CA ILE A 5 -13.35 20.37 12.31
C ILE A 5 -12.40 20.96 11.26
N PHE A 6 -12.92 21.15 10.06
CA PHE A 6 -12.26 21.88 8.99
C PHE A 6 -13.15 23.04 8.56
N PHE A 7 -12.56 24.20 8.33
CA PHE A 7 -13.25 25.35 7.76
C PHE A 7 -12.26 26.18 6.94
N THR A 8 -12.80 27.03 6.07
CA THR A 8 -12.05 28.00 5.28
C THR A 8 -12.50 29.41 5.65
N SER A 9 -11.57 30.36 5.68
CA SER A 9 -11.89 31.77 5.87
C SER A 9 -11.09 32.64 4.90
N ASN A 10 -11.65 33.80 4.55
CA ASN A 10 -10.97 34.88 3.83
C ASN A 10 -10.33 35.90 4.79
N ASP A 11 -10.46 35.70 6.11
CA ASP A 11 -9.90 36.57 7.12
C ASP A 11 -8.37 36.52 7.14
N SER A 12 -7.74 37.56 7.70
CA SER A 12 -6.31 37.56 7.95
C SER A 12 -5.91 36.45 8.93
N LEU A 13 -4.68 35.96 8.80
CA LEU A 13 -4.13 34.95 9.72
C LEU A 13 -4.19 35.40 11.18
N GLU A 14 -3.99 36.70 11.41
CA GLU A 14 -4.06 37.32 12.74
C GLU A 14 -5.49 37.25 13.30
N SER A 15 -6.50 37.63 12.52
CA SER A 15 -7.91 37.55 12.92
C SER A 15 -8.32 36.11 13.26
N ILE A 16 -7.92 35.15 12.41
CA ILE A 16 -8.14 33.72 12.65
C ILE A 16 -7.45 33.26 13.95
N GLY A 17 -6.21 33.73 14.18
CA GLY A 17 -5.46 33.46 15.40
C GLY A 17 -6.19 33.92 16.65
N GLN A 18 -6.63 35.19 16.66
CA GLN A 18 -7.37 35.79 17.77
C GLN A 18 -8.69 35.05 18.05
N MET A 19 -9.46 34.72 17.01
CA MET A 19 -10.70 33.95 17.13
C MET A 19 -10.45 32.58 17.79
N LEU A 20 -9.43 31.86 17.31
CA LEU A 20 -9.10 30.52 17.81
C LEU A 20 -8.49 30.56 19.23
N ASP A 21 -7.77 31.64 19.59
CA ASP A 21 -7.29 31.86 20.95
C ASP A 21 -8.46 32.12 21.91
N GLY A 22 -9.44 32.92 21.49
CA GLY A 22 -10.69 33.12 22.22
C GLY A 22 -11.43 31.80 22.44
N ALA A 23 -11.58 30.98 21.39
CA ALA A 23 -12.21 29.67 21.48
C ALA A 23 -11.46 28.71 22.44
N ASN A 24 -10.13 28.77 22.46
CA ASN A 24 -9.28 27.98 23.36
C ASN A 24 -9.39 28.36 24.84
N ASN A 25 -9.91 29.56 25.13
CA ASN A 25 -10.16 30.06 26.47
C ASN A 25 -11.61 29.84 26.92
N PHE A 26 -12.50 29.39 26.04
CA PHE A 26 -13.92 29.20 26.34
C PHE A 26 -14.17 28.13 27.41
N HIS A 27 -13.38 27.05 27.44
CA HIS A 27 -13.55 25.97 28.41
C HIS A 27 -12.20 25.55 29.02
N PRO A 28 -12.11 25.36 30.35
CA PRO A 28 -10.83 25.08 31.01
C PRO A 28 -10.21 23.74 30.58
N ASN A 29 -11.05 22.75 30.29
CA ASN A 29 -10.60 21.37 30.02
C ASN A 29 -10.60 20.97 28.54
N ILE A 30 -11.02 21.85 27.63
CA ILE A 30 -11.03 21.54 26.19
C ILE A 30 -10.02 22.47 25.52
N LYS A 31 -9.00 21.87 24.89
CA LYS A 31 -7.97 22.59 24.13
C LYS A 31 -8.03 22.18 22.67
N LEU A 32 -8.18 23.18 21.81
CA LEU A 32 -8.13 23.06 20.36
C LEU A 32 -6.66 23.06 19.93
N VAL A 33 -6.28 22.00 19.25
CA VAL A 33 -5.05 21.95 18.46
C VAL A 33 -5.39 22.45 17.07
N ARG A 34 -4.69 23.48 16.60
CA ARG A 34 -4.95 24.10 15.30
C ARG A 34 -3.76 23.93 14.36
N GLN A 35 -4.07 23.68 13.09
CA GLN A 35 -3.14 23.77 11.97
C GLN A 35 -3.73 24.75 10.97
N ILE A 36 -3.03 25.85 10.72
CA ILE A 36 -3.46 26.87 9.75
C ILE A 36 -2.45 26.89 8.62
N GLY A 37 -2.94 26.84 7.38
CA GLY A 37 -2.08 26.88 6.22
C GLY A 37 -2.87 26.91 4.91
N ARG A 38 -2.14 27.10 3.82
CA ARG A 38 -2.70 26.95 2.46
C ARG A 38 -2.95 25.50 2.09
N SER A 39 -2.38 24.57 2.83
CA SER A 39 -2.71 23.15 2.71
C SER A 39 -2.80 22.50 4.08
N VAL A 40 -3.69 21.51 4.19
CA VAL A 40 -3.91 20.77 5.42
C VAL A 40 -4.37 19.35 5.11
N PRO A 41 -3.78 18.33 5.75
CA PRO A 41 -4.37 17.00 5.78
C PRO A 41 -5.58 16.99 6.71
N PHE A 42 -6.71 16.51 6.24
CA PHE A 42 -7.92 16.32 7.03
C PHE A 42 -8.49 14.94 6.74
N LEU A 43 -8.34 14.02 7.70
CA LEU A 43 -8.71 12.61 7.54
C LEU A 43 -7.94 11.99 6.37
N ASP A 44 -8.65 11.39 5.41
CA ASP A 44 -8.10 10.77 4.21
C ASP A 44 -8.03 11.76 3.02
N VAL A 45 -8.21 13.07 3.26
CA VAL A 45 -8.18 14.11 2.23
C VAL A 45 -7.04 15.08 2.50
N PHE A 46 -6.25 15.37 1.47
CA PHE A 46 -5.30 16.47 1.46
C PHE A 46 -5.96 17.64 0.75
N ILE A 47 -6.10 18.76 1.44
CA ILE A 47 -6.78 19.95 0.93
C ILE A 47 -5.73 21.02 0.70
N GLN A 48 -5.76 21.65 -0.46
CA GLN A 48 -4.87 22.76 -0.85
C GLN A 48 -5.70 23.89 -1.44
N ASN A 49 -5.53 25.10 -0.92
CA ASN A 49 -6.05 26.32 -1.54
C ASN A 49 -5.08 26.79 -2.63
N SER A 50 -5.54 26.77 -3.87
CA SER A 50 -4.87 27.30 -5.04
C SER A 50 -5.66 28.49 -5.56
N ASN A 51 -5.21 29.71 -5.23
CA ASN A 51 -5.80 30.97 -5.69
C ASN A 51 -7.33 31.09 -5.45
N GLY A 52 -7.80 30.67 -4.28
CA GLY A 52 -9.22 30.72 -3.89
C GLY A 52 -10.02 29.48 -4.29
N ALA A 53 -9.44 28.57 -5.08
CA ALA A 53 -10.03 27.26 -5.37
C ALA A 53 -9.47 26.19 -4.44
N LEU A 54 -10.34 25.34 -3.90
CA LEU A 54 -9.91 24.17 -3.14
C LEU A 54 -9.60 23.02 -4.09
N ILE A 55 -8.36 22.59 -4.05
CA ILE A 55 -7.84 21.42 -4.74
C ILE A 55 -7.69 20.31 -3.70
N THR A 56 -8.27 19.15 -3.97
CA THR A 56 -8.26 18.00 -3.06
C THR A 56 -7.60 16.80 -3.70
N SER A 57 -6.90 16.00 -2.89
CA SER A 57 -6.39 14.67 -3.26
C SER A 57 -6.53 13.71 -2.08
N VAL A 58 -6.33 12.41 -2.32
CA VAL A 58 -6.24 11.44 -1.21
C VAL A 58 -5.00 11.73 -0.37
N TYR A 59 -5.14 11.76 0.95
CA TYR A 59 -4.04 11.89 1.89
C TYR A 59 -3.67 10.52 2.46
N HIS A 60 -2.37 10.21 2.42
CA HIS A 60 -1.81 9.04 3.08
C HIS A 60 -0.89 9.49 4.20
N LYS A 61 -1.19 9.06 5.43
CA LYS A 61 -0.29 9.31 6.55
C LYS A 61 0.95 8.44 6.40
N ALA A 62 2.14 9.04 6.36
CA ALA A 62 3.40 8.31 6.12
C ALA A 62 3.66 7.15 7.10
N ALA A 63 3.16 7.27 8.33
CA ALA A 63 3.29 6.25 9.36
C ALA A 63 2.11 5.26 9.41
N ALA A 64 1.06 5.47 8.62
CA ALA A 64 -0.01 4.49 8.48
C ALA A 64 0.42 3.50 7.40
N GLU A 65 0.57 2.24 7.79
CA GLU A 65 0.53 1.17 6.80
C GLU A 65 -0.79 1.29 6.04
N SER A 66 -0.78 1.13 4.72
CA SER A 66 -2.03 1.02 3.97
C SER A 66 -2.72 -0.27 4.40
N TYR A 67 -3.54 -0.19 5.46
CA TYR A 67 -4.31 -1.30 6.02
C TYR A 67 -5.41 -1.70 5.06
N VAL A 68 -5.02 -2.35 3.97
CA VAL A 68 -5.90 -3.08 3.09
C VAL A 68 -5.98 -4.49 3.64
N VAL A 69 -7.18 -5.07 3.64
CA VAL A 69 -7.38 -6.46 4.01
C VAL A 69 -6.49 -7.35 3.13
N GLN A 70 -5.59 -8.15 3.73
CA GLN A 70 -4.76 -9.06 2.96
C GLN A 70 -5.63 -10.09 2.22
N PHE A 71 -5.33 -10.33 0.95
CA PHE A 71 -6.10 -11.28 0.14
C PHE A 71 -5.81 -12.71 0.59
N GLY A 72 -6.80 -13.34 1.24
CA GLY A 72 -6.64 -14.66 1.85
C GLY A 72 -7.97 -15.41 2.00
N PRO A 73 -7.93 -16.69 2.41
CA PRO A 73 -9.13 -17.50 2.59
C PRO A 73 -9.95 -17.08 3.83
N ASP A 74 -9.36 -16.33 4.74
CA ASP A 74 -9.94 -15.98 6.05
C ASP A 74 -11.02 -14.90 5.97
N HIS A 75 -11.19 -14.27 4.80
CA HIS A 75 -12.24 -13.30 4.57
C HIS A 75 -13.14 -13.70 3.39
N PRO A 76 -14.47 -13.47 3.50
CA PRO A 76 -15.38 -13.69 2.39
C PRO A 76 -15.00 -12.86 1.16
N GLY A 77 -15.24 -13.42 -0.03
CA GLY A 77 -14.91 -12.76 -1.31
C GLY A 77 -15.50 -11.36 -1.49
N HIS A 78 -16.69 -11.09 -0.92
CA HIS A 78 -17.33 -9.77 -1.00
C HIS A 78 -16.56 -8.68 -0.22
N ILE A 79 -15.81 -9.03 0.82
CA ILE A 79 -14.98 -8.08 1.57
C ILE A 79 -13.90 -7.52 0.65
N PHE A 80 -13.19 -8.39 -0.09
CA PHE A 80 -12.16 -7.95 -1.04
C PHE A 80 -12.71 -7.04 -2.12
N GLY A 81 -13.86 -7.39 -2.69
CA GLY A 81 -14.54 -6.53 -3.67
C GLY A 81 -14.91 -5.17 -3.08
N ASN A 82 -15.49 -5.14 -1.89
CA ASN A 82 -15.88 -3.90 -1.22
C ASN A 82 -14.66 -3.04 -0.85
N THR A 83 -13.54 -3.64 -0.45
CA THR A 83 -12.30 -2.92 -0.17
C THR A 83 -11.78 -2.21 -1.42
N VAL A 84 -11.77 -2.91 -2.57
CA VAL A 84 -11.36 -2.33 -3.86
C VAL A 84 -12.28 -1.18 -4.26
N ASP A 85 -13.59 -1.41 -4.25
CA ASP A 85 -14.57 -0.39 -4.64
C ASP A 85 -14.50 0.84 -3.73
N THR A 86 -14.39 0.64 -2.42
CA THR A 86 -14.32 1.75 -1.45
C THR A 86 -13.08 2.60 -1.70
N ALA A 87 -11.93 1.98 -1.92
CA ALA A 87 -10.70 2.71 -2.20
C ALA A 87 -10.81 3.52 -3.50
N ILE A 88 -11.33 2.93 -4.58
CA ILE A 88 -11.51 3.65 -5.85
C ILE A 88 -12.50 4.80 -5.68
N MET A 89 -13.62 4.59 -5.00
CA MET A 89 -14.61 5.63 -4.73
C MET A 89 -14.01 6.79 -3.92
N ILE A 90 -13.16 6.50 -2.94
CA ILE A 90 -12.39 7.49 -2.19
C ILE A 90 -11.47 8.27 -3.15
N ALA A 91 -10.71 7.58 -4.00
CA ALA A 91 -9.81 8.24 -4.95
C ALA A 91 -10.55 9.17 -5.91
N VAL A 92 -11.70 8.75 -6.44
CA VAL A 92 -12.47 9.62 -7.34
C VAL A 92 -13.05 10.81 -6.58
N ARG A 93 -13.69 10.57 -5.43
CA ARG A 93 -14.37 11.64 -4.66
C ARG A 93 -13.42 12.70 -4.13
N TYR A 94 -12.20 12.31 -3.78
CA TYR A 94 -11.23 13.22 -3.17
C TYR A 94 -10.24 13.82 -4.17
N SER A 95 -10.28 13.44 -5.45
CA SER A 95 -9.41 14.04 -6.45
C SER A 95 -10.15 15.15 -7.19
N THR A 96 -9.63 16.38 -7.13
CA THR A 96 -10.21 17.50 -7.89
C THR A 96 -9.74 17.50 -9.34
N THR A 97 -8.53 17.02 -9.60
CA THR A 97 -7.91 17.02 -10.93
C THR A 97 -7.53 15.62 -11.38
N LEU A 98 -7.39 15.45 -12.69
CA LEU A 98 -6.93 14.18 -13.28
C LEU A 98 -5.55 13.76 -12.78
N SER A 99 -4.62 14.72 -12.61
CA SER A 99 -3.28 14.42 -12.09
C SER A 99 -3.33 13.88 -10.66
N GLN A 100 -4.34 14.23 -9.87
CA GLN A 100 -4.53 13.69 -8.52
C GLN A 100 -5.20 12.32 -8.54
N PHE A 101 -6.02 12.08 -9.55
CA PHE A 101 -6.67 10.80 -9.78
C PHE A 101 -5.69 9.66 -10.16
N GLU A 102 -4.43 10.00 -10.47
CA GLU A 102 -3.29 9.07 -10.53
C GLU A 102 -3.17 8.16 -9.30
N GLU A 103 -3.79 8.55 -8.19
CA GLU A 103 -3.95 7.74 -7.00
C GLU A 103 -4.50 6.32 -7.27
N VAL A 104 -5.38 6.14 -8.27
CA VAL A 104 -5.88 4.80 -8.63
C VAL A 104 -4.75 3.85 -9.04
N ARG A 105 -3.68 4.35 -9.67
CA ARG A 105 -2.51 3.54 -10.01
C ARG A 105 -1.76 3.08 -8.75
N LYS A 106 -1.62 3.97 -7.77
CA LYS A 106 -1.03 3.62 -6.46
C LYS A 106 -1.88 2.60 -5.72
N MET A 107 -3.21 2.76 -5.74
CA MET A 107 -4.14 1.79 -5.14
C MET A 107 -4.03 0.42 -5.81
N LYS A 108 -3.92 0.36 -7.14
CA LYS A 108 -3.68 -0.90 -7.85
C LYS A 108 -2.41 -1.58 -7.36
N LEU A 109 -1.30 -0.85 -7.28
CA LEU A 109 -0.03 -1.37 -6.73
C LEU A 109 -0.18 -1.86 -5.28
N MET A 110 -0.90 -1.11 -4.45
CA MET A 110 -1.20 -1.47 -3.07
C MET A 110 -1.99 -2.79 -2.97
N PHE A 111 -3.04 -2.98 -3.78
CA PHE A 111 -3.80 -4.24 -3.82
C PHE A 111 -2.94 -5.42 -4.29
N LEU A 112 -2.14 -5.19 -5.32
CA LEU A 112 -1.19 -6.18 -5.86
C LEU A 112 -0.17 -6.62 -4.80
N TYR A 113 0.33 -5.68 -4.00
CA TYR A 113 1.23 -5.96 -2.87
C TYR A 113 0.52 -6.78 -1.76
N ASN A 114 -0.76 -6.52 -1.53
CA ASN A 114 -1.59 -7.26 -0.57
C ASN A 114 -2.13 -8.61 -1.11
N GLY A 115 -1.60 -9.11 -2.23
CA GLY A 115 -1.90 -10.43 -2.76
C GLY A 115 -3.18 -10.53 -3.59
N TYR A 116 -3.84 -9.41 -3.89
CA TYR A 116 -5.03 -9.42 -4.73
C TYR A 116 -4.68 -9.88 -6.14
N GLN A 117 -5.56 -10.70 -6.74
CA GLN A 117 -5.36 -11.15 -8.11
C GLN A 117 -5.56 -9.99 -9.09
N PRO A 118 -4.65 -9.77 -10.06
CA PRO A 118 -4.76 -8.66 -11.04
C PRO A 118 -6.11 -8.63 -11.76
N ARG A 119 -6.57 -9.82 -12.21
CA ARG A 119 -7.86 -9.97 -12.89
C ARG A 119 -9.03 -9.52 -12.02
N HIS A 120 -8.96 -9.74 -10.70
CA HIS A 120 -10.01 -9.32 -9.79
C HIS A 120 -10.05 -7.80 -9.66
N ILE A 121 -8.89 -7.16 -9.50
CA ILE A 121 -8.79 -5.68 -9.42
C ILE A 121 -9.28 -5.05 -10.72
N ASP A 122 -8.80 -5.54 -11.87
CA ASP A 122 -9.20 -5.03 -13.18
C ASP A 122 -10.70 -5.19 -13.41
N TRP A 123 -11.26 -6.36 -13.07
CA TRP A 123 -12.70 -6.59 -13.15
C TRP A 123 -13.50 -5.64 -12.26
N ARG A 124 -13.07 -5.39 -11.02
CA ARG A 124 -13.74 -4.43 -10.11
C ARG A 124 -13.68 -3.01 -10.66
N LEU A 125 -12.51 -2.56 -11.13
CA LEU A 125 -12.34 -1.26 -11.78
C LEU A 125 -13.33 -1.14 -12.96
N SER A 126 -13.28 -2.05 -13.94
CA SER A 126 -14.17 -2.03 -15.10
C SER A 126 -15.65 -2.06 -14.70
N THR A 127 -16.02 -2.88 -13.72
CA THR A 127 -17.42 -2.97 -13.25
C THR A 127 -17.87 -1.68 -12.59
N LEU A 128 -17.03 -1.05 -11.75
CA LEU A 128 -17.38 0.19 -11.08
C LEU A 128 -17.56 1.31 -12.10
N PHE A 129 -16.60 1.49 -13.00
CA PHE A 129 -16.64 2.58 -13.95
C PHE A 129 -17.67 2.39 -15.05
N SER A 130 -17.99 1.18 -15.47
CA SER A 130 -19.09 0.94 -16.43
C SER A 130 -20.48 1.35 -15.91
N LYS A 131 -20.63 1.59 -14.59
CA LYS A 131 -21.85 2.18 -14.01
C LYS A 131 -21.97 3.69 -14.25
N TYR A 132 -20.84 4.39 -14.39
CA TYR A 132 -20.78 5.85 -14.47
C TYR A 132 -20.31 6.36 -15.84
N LEU A 133 -19.55 5.54 -16.56
CA LEU A 133 -19.01 5.81 -17.89
C LEU A 133 -19.71 4.94 -18.93
N SER A 134 -19.77 5.43 -20.17
CA SER A 134 -20.37 4.66 -21.26
C SER A 134 -19.63 3.31 -21.45
N LYS A 135 -20.33 2.29 -21.95
CA LYS A 135 -19.77 0.93 -22.17
C LYS A 135 -18.55 0.90 -23.10
N HIS A 136 -18.28 1.99 -23.82
CA HIS A 136 -17.13 2.12 -24.71
C HIS A 136 -15.89 2.70 -24.02
N PHE A 137 -15.97 3.03 -22.72
CA PHE A 137 -14.86 3.55 -21.97
C PHE A 137 -13.91 2.42 -21.51
N ILE A 138 -12.70 2.39 -22.08
CA ILE A 138 -11.67 1.42 -21.72
C ILE A 138 -10.85 1.99 -20.55
N LEU A 139 -11.01 1.42 -19.36
CA LEU A 139 -9.99 1.59 -18.32
C LEU A 139 -8.71 0.85 -18.69
N PRO A 140 -7.53 1.46 -18.53
CA PRO A 140 -7.18 2.33 -17.39
C PRO A 140 -6.73 3.76 -17.75
N LEU A 141 -7.24 4.35 -18.83
CA LEU A 141 -6.70 5.60 -19.35
C LEU A 141 -7.78 6.69 -19.41
N LEU A 142 -8.19 7.19 -18.25
CA LEU A 142 -8.67 8.57 -18.20
C LEU A 142 -7.46 9.44 -18.55
N ASN A 143 -7.29 9.74 -19.84
CA ASN A 143 -6.19 10.55 -20.34
C ASN A 143 -6.62 12.01 -20.57
N ASN A 144 -7.92 12.28 -20.51
CA ASN A 144 -8.48 13.61 -20.69
C ASN A 144 -9.17 14.10 -19.39
N SER A 145 -8.95 15.37 -19.07
CA SER A 145 -9.60 16.10 -17.99
C SER A 145 -11.13 16.15 -18.15
N ASP A 146 -11.65 16.15 -19.38
CA ASP A 146 -13.09 16.22 -19.64
C ASP A 146 -13.81 14.94 -19.17
N ASP A 147 -13.25 13.77 -19.52
CA ASP A 147 -13.80 12.47 -19.09
C ASP A 147 -13.79 12.33 -17.57
N PHE A 148 -12.73 12.83 -16.93
CA PHE A 148 -12.62 12.85 -15.48
C PHE A 148 -13.65 13.80 -14.85
N SER A 149 -13.85 14.98 -15.42
CA SER A 149 -14.83 15.95 -14.92
C SER A 149 -16.26 15.40 -15.05
N TYR A 150 -16.56 14.71 -16.15
CA TYR A 150 -17.83 14.01 -16.35
C TYR A 150 -18.02 12.90 -15.31
N LEU A 151 -17.01 12.04 -15.11
CA LEU A 151 -17.04 10.99 -14.09
C LEU A 151 -17.31 11.56 -12.70
N LEU A 152 -16.56 12.60 -12.31
CA LEU A 152 -16.69 13.25 -11.02
C LEU A 152 -18.10 13.84 -10.84
N HIS A 153 -18.61 14.53 -11.85
CA HIS A 153 -19.97 15.07 -11.85
C HIS A 153 -21.01 13.96 -11.66
N GLN A 154 -20.92 12.86 -12.41
CA GLN A 154 -21.85 11.72 -12.27
C GLN A 154 -21.81 11.14 -10.86
N LEU A 155 -20.62 10.96 -10.28
CA LEU A 155 -20.47 10.40 -8.93
C LEU A 155 -20.97 11.31 -7.81
N LEU A 156 -20.89 12.62 -7.98
CA LEU A 156 -21.36 13.61 -7.00
C LEU A 156 -22.87 13.86 -7.11
N THR A 157 -23.44 13.70 -8.30
CA THR A 157 -24.87 13.95 -8.57
C THR A 157 -25.74 12.71 -8.46
N THR A 158 -25.18 11.52 -8.68
CA THR A 158 -25.90 10.27 -8.44
C THR A 158 -26.10 10.12 -6.94
N SER A 159 -27.34 10.35 -6.48
CA SER A 159 -27.76 9.97 -5.13
C SER A 159 -27.29 8.53 -4.90
N THR A 160 -26.54 8.27 -3.83
CA THR A 160 -26.30 6.90 -3.40
C THR A 160 -27.65 6.37 -2.94
N ASP A 161 -28.43 5.85 -3.88
CA ASP A 161 -29.72 5.25 -3.57
C ASP A 161 -29.47 4.22 -2.48
N THR A 162 -30.15 4.45 -1.37
CA THR A 162 -30.04 3.72 -0.12
C THR A 162 -30.63 2.31 -0.22
N THR A 163 -30.62 1.71 -1.41
CA THR A 163 -30.79 0.28 -1.62
C THR A 163 -29.52 -0.49 -1.23
N TYR A 164 -28.90 -0.13 -0.11
CA TYR A 164 -28.32 -1.15 0.76
C TYR A 164 -29.50 -1.79 1.47
N ASP A 165 -30.16 -2.70 0.75
CA ASP A 165 -31.15 -3.60 1.33
C ASP A 165 -30.55 -4.20 2.59
N THR A 166 -31.28 -4.02 3.68
CA THR A 166 -30.93 -4.37 5.04
C THR A 166 -30.70 -5.87 5.15
N THR A 167 -29.48 -6.32 4.82
CA THR A 167 -29.01 -7.67 5.15
C THR A 167 -28.54 -7.70 6.62
N THR A 168 -29.34 -7.09 7.51
CA THR A 168 -29.07 -6.92 8.94
C THR A 168 -29.81 -7.98 9.76
N LYS A 169 -29.76 -9.26 9.33
CA LYS A 169 -30.39 -10.36 10.10
C LYS A 169 -29.53 -11.58 10.38
N ARG A 170 -28.23 -11.65 10.05
CA ARG A 170 -27.45 -12.89 10.27
C ARG A 170 -25.99 -12.78 10.73
N SER A 171 -25.61 -11.74 11.47
CA SER A 171 -24.26 -11.68 12.07
C SER A 171 -24.31 -11.41 13.57
N THR A 172 -24.97 -12.30 14.31
CA THR A 172 -24.84 -12.44 15.78
C THR A 172 -24.24 -13.81 16.10
N THR A 173 -23.06 -14.11 15.58
CA THR A 173 -22.18 -15.17 16.09
C THR A 173 -20.77 -14.84 15.61
N TYR A 174 -19.73 -15.17 16.38
CA TYR A 174 -18.31 -14.82 16.19
C TYR A 174 -17.86 -13.50 16.84
N GLN A 175 -17.98 -13.44 18.16
CA GLN A 175 -17.03 -12.72 19.00
C GLN A 175 -16.56 -13.66 20.12
N THR A 176 -15.43 -14.33 19.92
CA THR A 176 -14.52 -14.73 21.01
C THR A 176 -13.19 -15.20 20.44
N HIS A 177 -12.11 -14.76 21.08
CA HIS A 177 -10.68 -15.04 20.85
C HIS A 177 -10.00 -14.28 19.70
N ASP A 178 -9.26 -13.23 20.05
CA ASP A 178 -7.82 -13.40 20.30
C ASP A 178 -7.23 -12.23 21.08
N LYS A 179 -6.44 -12.54 22.10
CA LYS A 179 -5.60 -11.60 22.86
C LYS A 179 -4.21 -12.19 22.95
N ASN A 180 -3.22 -11.32 22.80
CA ASN A 180 -1.77 -11.49 22.99
C ASN A 180 -0.98 -11.82 21.73
N MET A 181 -0.33 -10.80 21.17
CA MET A 181 1.11 -10.81 20.91
C MET A 181 1.60 -9.36 20.78
N GLN A 182 2.29 -8.88 21.80
CA GLN A 182 3.08 -7.65 21.77
C GLN A 182 4.54 -8.08 21.96
N ASN A 183 5.36 -7.94 20.91
CA ASN A 183 6.81 -8.11 21.04
C ASN A 183 7.52 -6.93 20.36
N GLN A 184 8.60 -6.52 21.01
CA GLN A 184 9.32 -5.26 20.88
C GLN A 184 10.10 -5.15 19.56
N LEU A 185 10.14 -3.95 18.97
CA LEU A 185 11.04 -3.61 17.86
C LEU A 185 12.40 -3.13 18.40
N PRO A 186 13.53 -3.57 17.80
CA PRO A 186 14.83 -2.97 18.04
C PRO A 186 14.99 -1.62 17.31
N GLN A 187 15.69 -0.69 17.98
CA GLN A 187 16.12 0.61 17.47
C GLN A 187 17.32 0.46 16.49
N PRO A 188 17.40 1.24 15.40
CA PRO A 188 18.52 1.17 14.47
C PRO A 188 19.68 2.09 14.90
N THR A 189 20.90 1.55 14.82
CA THR A 189 22.17 2.28 14.99
C THR A 189 22.59 2.92 13.67
N GLU A 190 23.00 4.18 13.72
CA GLU A 190 23.48 4.97 12.58
C GLU A 190 24.92 4.61 12.15
N ASN A 191 25.23 4.99 10.91
CA ASN A 191 26.54 5.13 10.26
C ASN A 191 26.98 3.97 9.36
N ASN A 192 26.65 4.12 8.07
CA ASN A 192 27.63 4.00 6.98
C ASN A 192 27.03 4.56 5.68
N GLU A 193 27.62 5.66 5.20
CA GLU A 193 27.24 6.35 3.96
C GLU A 193 27.79 5.58 2.75
N PHE A 194 27.22 4.40 2.50
CA PHE A 194 27.30 3.79 1.19
C PHE A 194 26.27 4.49 0.30
N THR A 195 26.65 4.86 -0.93
CA THR A 195 25.72 5.28 -1.99
C THR A 195 24.87 4.08 -2.38
N ALA A 196 23.93 3.72 -1.51
CA ALA A 196 23.09 2.57 -1.63
C ALA A 196 22.15 2.82 -2.81
N ARG A 197 22.33 2.05 -3.89
CA ARG A 197 21.30 1.96 -4.93
C ARG A 197 19.99 1.63 -4.23
N LYS A 198 19.03 2.56 -4.27
CA LYS A 198 17.68 2.35 -3.76
C LYS A 198 17.14 1.10 -4.47
N ARG A 199 16.88 0.04 -3.71
CA ARG A 199 16.31 -1.21 -4.19
C ARG A 199 14.97 -1.40 -3.51
N LEU A 200 13.93 -1.61 -4.30
CA LEU A 200 12.62 -2.02 -3.81
C LEU A 200 12.46 -3.51 -4.12
N ILE A 201 12.31 -4.33 -3.09
CA ILE A 201 12.10 -5.76 -3.25
C ILE A 201 10.64 -6.07 -2.92
N ILE A 202 9.91 -6.55 -3.92
CA ILE A 202 8.54 -7.03 -3.76
C ILE A 202 8.59 -8.55 -3.80
N HIS A 203 8.15 -9.20 -2.72
CA HIS A 203 8.04 -10.64 -2.69
C HIS A 203 6.57 -11.08 -2.73
N GLY A 204 6.22 -11.95 -3.67
CA GLY A 204 4.89 -12.56 -3.77
C GLY A 204 4.95 -14.07 -3.56
N ARG A 205 3.85 -14.69 -3.12
CA ARG A 205 3.76 -16.16 -3.05
C ARG A 205 3.89 -16.76 -4.46
N HIS A 206 4.77 -17.74 -4.64
CA HIS A 206 4.91 -18.40 -5.94
C HIS A 206 3.66 -19.23 -6.24
N GLU A 207 2.94 -18.85 -7.29
CA GLU A 207 1.96 -19.70 -7.95
C GLU A 207 2.34 -19.75 -9.44
N LYS A 208 2.33 -20.93 -10.07
CA LYS A 208 2.71 -21.09 -11.49
C LYS A 208 1.96 -20.14 -12.43
N ARG A 209 0.72 -19.74 -12.07
CA ARG A 209 -0.11 -18.79 -12.82
C ARG A 209 0.35 -17.32 -12.71
N LEU A 210 1.32 -17.01 -11.84
CA LEU A 210 1.84 -15.67 -11.57
C LEU A 210 3.23 -15.44 -12.19
N SER A 211 3.75 -16.32 -13.05
CA SER A 211 4.99 -16.02 -13.80
C SER A 211 4.82 -14.78 -14.71
N ASN A 212 3.67 -14.67 -15.37
CA ASN A 212 3.30 -13.47 -16.14
C ASN A 212 3.10 -12.23 -15.25
N TYR A 213 2.84 -12.42 -13.95
CA TYR A 213 2.59 -11.35 -13.02
C TYR A 213 3.86 -10.57 -12.66
N GLN A 214 5.03 -11.25 -12.60
CA GLN A 214 6.31 -10.55 -12.43
C GLN A 214 6.56 -9.58 -13.59
N ARG A 215 6.38 -10.05 -14.84
CA ARG A 215 6.50 -9.21 -16.04
C ARG A 215 5.52 -8.03 -16.00
N TYR A 216 4.28 -8.29 -15.57
CA TYR A 216 3.26 -7.26 -15.45
C TYR A 216 3.62 -6.19 -14.41
N ILE A 217 4.16 -6.58 -13.24
CA ILE A 217 4.61 -5.62 -12.22
C ILE A 217 5.74 -4.75 -12.77
N HIS A 218 6.71 -5.32 -13.49
CA HIS A 218 7.78 -4.55 -14.11
C HIS A 218 7.26 -3.58 -15.18
N GLU A 219 6.34 -4.02 -16.04
CA GLU A 219 5.72 -3.14 -17.04
C GLU A 219 4.94 -2.00 -16.37
N LEU A 220 4.14 -2.33 -15.35
CA LEU A 220 3.35 -1.35 -14.61
C LEU A 220 4.25 -0.35 -13.88
N TRP A 221 5.33 -0.83 -13.26
CA TRP A 221 6.33 0.03 -12.62
C TRP A 221 6.95 1.00 -13.62
N SER A 222 7.45 0.48 -14.75
CA SER A 222 8.04 1.30 -15.80
C SER A 222 7.07 2.34 -16.32
N ARG A 223 5.81 1.97 -16.59
CA ARG A 223 4.80 2.90 -17.10
C ARG A 223 4.33 3.91 -16.06
N THR A 224 4.26 3.53 -14.79
CA THR A 224 3.73 4.40 -13.71
C THR A 224 4.76 5.42 -13.25
N PHE A 225 6.03 5.03 -13.22
CA PHE A 225 7.10 5.86 -12.68
C PHE A 225 8.01 6.45 -13.77
N ASP A 226 7.65 6.30 -15.06
CA ASP A 226 8.40 6.91 -16.15
C ASP A 226 8.54 8.42 -15.94
N GLY A 227 9.75 8.94 -16.16
CA GLY A 227 10.07 10.35 -15.92
C GLY A 227 10.14 10.80 -14.44
N THR A 228 10.02 9.90 -13.46
CA THR A 228 10.16 10.22 -12.02
C THR A 228 11.51 9.74 -11.46
N GLU A 229 12.03 10.36 -10.39
CA GLU A 229 13.28 9.89 -9.75
C GLU A 229 13.19 8.46 -9.22
N ILE A 230 11.97 7.98 -8.91
CA ILE A 230 11.71 6.63 -8.40
C ILE A 230 12.05 5.57 -9.45
N ILE A 231 12.01 5.89 -10.75
CA ILE A 231 12.36 4.93 -11.82
C ILE A 231 13.79 4.41 -11.69
N ASN A 232 14.68 5.20 -11.07
CA ASN A 232 16.07 4.82 -10.81
C ASN A 232 16.21 3.79 -9.68
N THR A 233 15.12 3.49 -8.96
CA THR A 233 15.08 2.44 -7.95
C THR A 233 14.96 1.09 -8.64
N SER A 234 15.88 0.18 -8.35
CA SER A 234 15.83 -1.18 -8.90
C SER A 234 14.68 -1.95 -8.22
N LEU A 235 13.65 -2.27 -9.00
CA LEU A 235 12.56 -3.14 -8.60
C LEU A 235 12.98 -4.60 -8.76
N ASN A 236 12.94 -5.37 -7.69
CA ASN A 236 13.16 -6.82 -7.73
C ASN A 236 11.87 -7.52 -7.31
N VAL A 237 11.19 -8.17 -8.25
CA VAL A 237 9.96 -8.95 -7.95
C VAL A 237 10.34 -10.41 -7.75
N GLY A 238 10.52 -10.81 -6.49
CA GLY A 238 10.80 -12.19 -6.13
C GLY A 238 9.53 -13.02 -5.97
N THR A 239 9.60 -14.31 -6.28
CA THR A 239 8.58 -15.26 -5.85
C THR A 239 9.10 -16.07 -4.66
N TYR A 240 8.31 -16.17 -3.59
CA TYR A 240 8.55 -17.11 -2.51
C TYR A 240 8.13 -18.50 -2.97
N LEU A 241 9.10 -19.32 -3.35
CA LEU A 241 9.03 -20.76 -3.14
C LEU A 241 9.80 -21.00 -1.84
N ASN A 242 9.22 -21.45 -0.72
CA ASN A 242 10.14 -21.93 0.31
C ASN A 242 9.72 -22.99 1.34
N PRO A 243 10.20 -24.22 1.15
CA PRO A 243 10.68 -25.11 2.22
C PRO A 243 12.17 -24.89 2.62
N ASN A 244 12.99 -24.21 1.80
CA ASN A 244 14.43 -24.00 1.98
C ASN A 244 14.85 -22.64 2.60
N LEU A 245 13.92 -21.75 3.01
CA LEU A 245 14.27 -20.54 3.77
C LEU A 245 14.85 -20.96 5.13
N LYS A 246 14.37 -22.11 5.64
CA LYS A 246 14.92 -22.88 6.76
C LYS A 246 16.40 -23.24 6.57
N GLN A 247 16.78 -23.68 5.37
CA GLN A 247 18.15 -24.12 5.08
C GLN A 247 19.09 -22.93 4.79
N GLN A 248 18.58 -21.88 4.15
CA GLN A 248 19.36 -20.68 3.85
C GLN A 248 19.61 -19.81 5.09
N LEU A 249 18.68 -19.75 6.06
CA LEU A 249 18.92 -19.14 7.37
C LEU A 249 19.92 -19.93 8.23
N LEU A 250 19.88 -21.26 8.18
CA LEU A 250 20.89 -22.12 8.84
C LEU A 250 22.29 -21.92 8.23
N THR A 251 22.38 -21.78 6.90
CA THR A 251 23.65 -21.59 6.20
C THR A 251 24.25 -20.19 6.44
N SER A 252 23.41 -19.17 6.67
CA SER A 252 23.87 -17.81 7.02
C SER A 252 24.30 -17.68 8.48
N MET A 253 23.73 -18.44 9.42
CA MET A 253 24.17 -18.47 10.83
C MET A 253 25.53 -19.16 11.03
N ILE A 254 25.82 -20.23 10.27
CA ILE A 254 27.11 -20.94 10.37
C ILE A 254 28.28 -20.13 9.80
N LYS A 255 28.01 -19.22 8.85
CA LYS A 255 29.05 -18.36 8.23
C LYS A 255 29.49 -17.16 9.07
N HIS A 256 28.87 -16.93 10.23
CA HIS A 256 29.18 -15.78 11.10
C HIS A 256 29.73 -16.13 12.49
N ILE A 257 30.17 -17.38 12.71
CA ILE A 257 31.05 -17.67 13.86
C ILE A 257 32.45 -17.13 13.50
N PRO A 258 32.99 -16.15 14.24
CA PRO A 258 34.31 -15.62 13.94
C PRO A 258 35.35 -16.67 14.34
N HIS A 259 35.99 -17.30 13.35
CA HIS A 259 37.21 -18.04 13.61
C HIS A 259 38.34 -17.04 13.88
N GLY A 260 38.54 -16.77 15.18
CA GLY A 260 39.70 -16.09 15.70
C GLY A 260 40.98 -16.80 15.25
N ARG A 261 41.93 -16.01 14.77
CA ARG A 261 43.29 -16.46 14.46
C ARG A 261 43.96 -17.00 15.72
N SER A 262 44.44 -18.22 15.65
CA SER A 262 45.60 -18.66 16.43
C SER A 262 46.47 -19.58 15.59
N ASN A 263 47.69 -19.12 15.28
CA ASN A 263 48.86 -19.98 15.11
C ASN A 263 49.14 -20.72 16.44
N PRO A 264 49.94 -21.81 16.52
CA PRO A 264 50.93 -22.30 15.56
C PRO A 264 50.86 -23.84 15.35
N GLY A 265 51.83 -24.40 14.63
CA GLY A 265 51.79 -25.75 14.10
C GLY A 265 51.83 -26.92 15.09
N SER A 266 51.34 -28.05 14.61
CA SER A 266 51.83 -29.41 14.91
C SER A 266 51.15 -30.39 13.95
N LYS A 267 51.86 -31.45 13.63
CA LYS A 267 51.57 -32.51 12.67
C LYS A 267 50.34 -33.37 13.05
N MET A 268 49.68 -33.92 12.03
CA MET A 268 49.05 -35.26 11.88
C MET A 268 47.73 -35.12 11.09
N GLN A 269 47.70 -35.39 9.78
CA GLN A 269 47.57 -36.67 9.07
C GLN A 269 46.25 -37.43 9.29
N HIS A 270 45.56 -37.63 8.15
CA HIS A 270 44.45 -38.52 7.82
C HIS A 270 43.00 -38.07 8.04
N GLU A 271 42.24 -38.22 6.93
CA GLU A 271 40.85 -38.68 6.87
C GLU A 271 39.75 -37.66 6.51
N THR A 272 39.69 -37.25 5.23
CA THR A 272 38.44 -36.79 4.58
C THR A 272 38.51 -36.97 3.07
N ASP A 273 38.13 -38.16 2.59
CA ASP A 273 37.77 -38.42 1.18
C ASP A 273 36.71 -39.54 1.16
N LYS A 274 35.43 -39.20 1.44
CA LYS A 274 34.31 -40.15 1.29
C LYS A 274 32.88 -39.57 1.32
N GLN A 275 32.65 -38.30 0.97
CA GLN A 275 31.28 -37.73 0.97
C GLN A 275 30.84 -36.94 -0.27
N THR A 276 31.49 -37.12 -1.42
CA THR A 276 31.12 -36.41 -2.67
C THR A 276 30.74 -37.33 -3.84
N GLN A 277 30.33 -38.57 -3.58
CA GLN A 277 30.06 -39.56 -4.65
C GLN A 277 28.69 -40.27 -4.59
N ASN A 278 27.68 -39.73 -3.89
CA ASN A 278 26.36 -40.36 -3.79
C ASN A 278 25.16 -39.47 -4.18
N PHE A 279 25.33 -38.47 -5.06
CA PHE A 279 24.22 -37.59 -5.45
C PHE A 279 24.07 -37.30 -6.96
N GLN A 280 24.62 -38.14 -7.85
CA GLN A 280 24.49 -37.98 -9.31
C GLN A 280 23.97 -39.20 -10.08
N ALA A 281 23.21 -40.10 -9.44
CA ALA A 281 22.51 -41.17 -10.14
C ALA A 281 21.08 -41.29 -9.62
N ASN A 282 20.14 -40.67 -10.34
CA ASN A 282 18.75 -41.10 -10.56
C ASN A 282 17.91 -39.89 -10.98
N LEU A 283 17.75 -39.68 -12.30
CA LEU A 283 16.54 -39.17 -12.95
C LEU A 283 16.79 -39.08 -14.47
N THR A 284 16.78 -40.24 -15.12
CA THR A 284 16.49 -40.38 -16.55
C THR A 284 15.58 -41.58 -16.73
N TRP A 285 14.48 -41.34 -17.44
CA TRP A 285 13.55 -42.25 -18.15
C TRP A 285 12.07 -42.26 -17.72
N GLN A 286 11.27 -41.99 -18.77
CA GLN A 286 9.82 -42.04 -19.01
C GLN A 286 8.97 -40.86 -18.54
#